data_AF-A0A1J9QVB6-F1
#
_entry.id   AF-A0A1J9QVB6-F1
#
_cell.length_a   1.000
_cell.length_b   1.000
_cell.length_c   1.000
_cell.angle_alpha   90.00
_cell.angle_beta   90.00
_cell.angle_gamma   90.00
#
_symmetry.space_group_name_H-M   'P 1'
#
loop_
_entity.id
_entity.type
_entity.pdbx_description
1 polymer ?
#
loop_
_entity_poly.entity_id
_entity_poly.type
_entity_poly.pdbx_seq_one_letter_code
_entity_poly.pdbx_strand_id
1 'polypeptide(L)'
;MALPTDPRIRRNSRIDPSQLTPAEREKLIKPYLPDPAIIRSSRGSRNGKRKQKQKKKPIREFLKLKLHYLVYFLIHVLFSIYIRCRQAYHAVIDRILAIIYYHHRTPELIQKDVRGLSRLPQHLSIVLMLGKDDDALDMIMDEVAELVAWSSCAGIPMLSIYEKTGILKSYIPTLHKIIISKLSTYYGPPSHQPTLRLFAPHHAIYSPTLCPPSSKANPALLTLLLLSATDGRETIVDLTKTLTEMAQHGKLSPQDISPKLIEAEISELTSAPTPPLAGTPDPHFDERESVASSGGTGTTAVSDSPLLSSANTVPASAETDAATAVLMKSDPDLLMVFGPFVRLDGYPPWQLRLTEIYCTGNKGGLITGGGEAVEYQKFLKGLWRFAKAEMRFGR
;
A
#
# COMPACT_ATOMS: atom_id res chain seq x y z
N MET A 1 2.08 -39.97 15.74
CA MET A 1 2.58 -40.75 16.90
C MET A 1 3.74 -39.97 17.47
N ALA A 2 3.51 -39.23 18.55
CA ALA A 2 4.56 -38.46 19.22
C ALA A 2 5.42 -39.45 20.03
N LEU A 3 6.73 -39.44 19.80
CA LEU A 3 7.68 -40.18 20.65
C LEU A 3 7.80 -39.45 22.00
N PRO A 4 7.83 -40.17 23.13
CA PRO A 4 7.99 -39.53 24.43
C PRO A 4 9.42 -39.00 24.56
N THR A 5 9.56 -37.69 24.73
CA THR A 5 10.84 -37.02 24.98
C THR A 5 11.12 -36.99 26.49
N ASP A 6 12.01 -37.86 26.96
CA ASP A 6 12.57 -37.83 28.31
C ASP A 6 13.61 -36.68 28.42
N PRO A 7 13.53 -35.76 29.40
CA PRO A 7 14.42 -34.59 29.49
C PRO A 7 15.88 -34.91 29.83
N ARG A 8 16.23 -36.15 30.14
CA ARG A 8 17.61 -36.53 30.53
C ARG A 8 18.56 -36.74 29.35
N ILE A 9 18.06 -36.76 28.11
CA ILE A 9 18.81 -37.06 26.89
C ILE A 9 19.19 -35.78 26.14
N ARG A 10 19.74 -34.78 26.85
CA ARG A 10 20.29 -33.57 26.22
C ARG A 10 21.70 -33.24 26.72
N ARG A 11 22.45 -34.24 27.21
CA ARG A 11 23.81 -34.03 27.73
C ARG A 11 24.95 -34.51 26.82
N ASN A 12 24.72 -35.45 25.89
CA ASN A 12 25.81 -36.03 25.07
C ASN A 12 25.62 -35.86 23.56
N SER A 13 25.16 -34.70 23.09
CA SER A 13 25.02 -34.40 21.65
C SER A 13 26.14 -33.50 21.11
N ARG A 14 27.39 -33.76 21.49
CA ARG A 14 28.57 -33.05 20.96
C ARG A 14 29.73 -34.00 20.68
N ILE A 15 29.46 -35.13 20.02
CA ILE A 15 30.53 -35.96 19.47
C ILE A 15 30.29 -36.05 17.97
N ASP A 16 31.24 -35.48 17.23
CA ASP A 16 31.24 -35.46 15.78
C ASP A 16 31.33 -36.92 15.28
N PRO A 17 30.35 -37.43 14.51
CA PRO A 17 30.29 -38.83 14.12
C PRO A 17 31.49 -39.26 13.26
N SER A 18 32.24 -38.32 12.70
CA SER A 18 33.48 -38.56 11.93
C SER A 18 34.64 -39.12 12.76
N GLN A 19 34.64 -38.96 14.09
CA GLN A 19 35.75 -39.37 14.96
C GLN A 19 35.57 -40.74 15.62
N LEU A 20 34.41 -41.39 15.47
CA LEU A 20 34.11 -42.67 16.10
C LEU A 20 34.54 -43.85 15.22
N THR A 21 35.25 -44.80 15.80
CA THR A 21 35.60 -46.06 15.13
C THR A 21 34.34 -46.89 14.85
N PRO A 22 34.34 -47.78 13.85
CA PRO A 22 33.17 -48.60 13.51
C PRO A 22 32.61 -49.40 14.71
N ALA A 23 33.48 -49.89 15.59
CA ALA A 23 33.10 -50.63 16.79
C ALA A 23 32.39 -49.75 17.84
N GLU A 24 32.80 -48.49 17.98
CA GLU A 24 32.17 -47.53 18.90
C GLU A 24 30.80 -47.10 18.39
N ARG A 25 30.66 -46.93 17.07
CA ARG A 25 29.36 -46.66 16.43
C ARG A 25 28.39 -47.82 16.65
N GLU A 26 28.84 -49.06 16.51
CA GLU A 26 28.02 -50.25 16.77
C GLU A 26 27.57 -50.33 18.25
N LYS A 27 28.46 -49.95 19.18
CA LYS A 27 28.15 -49.94 20.62
C LYS A 27 27.09 -48.90 21.00
N LEU A 28 27.04 -47.77 20.30
CA LEU A 28 25.99 -46.76 20.48
C LEU A 28 24.62 -47.23 19.99
N ILE A 29 24.58 -48.12 19.01
CA ILE A 29 23.34 -48.61 18.37
C ILE A 29 22.81 -49.87 19.08
N LYS A 30 23.68 -50.67 19.72
CA LYS A 30 23.33 -51.90 20.46
C LYS A 30 22.12 -51.79 21.41
N PRO A 31 21.92 -50.72 22.21
CA PRO A 31 20.78 -50.61 23.12
C PRO A 31 19.44 -50.42 22.40
N TYR A 32 19.47 -49.98 21.15
CA TYR A 32 18.29 -49.72 20.32
C TYR A 32 17.98 -50.86 19.35
N LEU A 33 18.85 -51.88 19.27
CA LEU A 33 18.63 -53.07 18.47
C LEU A 33 17.75 -54.07 19.25
N PRO A 34 16.72 -54.64 18.60
CA PRO A 34 15.86 -55.65 19.22
C PRO A 34 16.65 -56.91 19.57
N ASP A 35 16.32 -57.53 20.71
CA ASP A 35 17.03 -58.70 21.24
C ASP A 35 17.02 -59.86 20.21
N PRO A 36 18.19 -60.40 19.81
CA PRO A 36 18.29 -61.49 18.84
C PRO A 36 17.55 -62.78 19.27
N ALA A 37 17.26 -62.96 20.56
CA ALA A 37 16.41 -64.05 21.05
C ALA A 37 14.96 -63.94 20.54
N ILE A 38 14.43 -62.71 20.43
CA ILE A 38 13.09 -62.43 19.89
C ILE A 38 13.05 -62.80 18.40
N ILE A 39 14.11 -62.47 17.65
CA ILE A 39 14.22 -62.76 16.22
C ILE A 39 14.34 -64.28 15.98
N ARG A 40 15.10 -65.00 16.82
CA ARG A 40 15.25 -66.47 16.74
C ARG A 40 13.97 -67.22 17.09
N SER A 41 13.19 -66.74 18.06
CA SER A 41 11.88 -67.33 18.39
C SER A 41 10.90 -67.28 17.21
N SER A 42 11.01 -66.28 16.32
CA SER A 42 10.17 -66.16 15.12
C SER A 42 10.50 -67.16 14.01
N ARG A 43 11.73 -67.70 13.98
CA ARG A 43 12.18 -68.65 12.94
C ARG A 43 12.03 -70.13 13.34
N GLY A 44 11.94 -70.43 14.63
CA GLY A 44 11.88 -71.80 15.16
C GLY A 44 10.52 -72.51 15.12
N SER A 45 9.42 -71.79 14.85
CA SER A 45 8.07 -72.39 14.83
C SER A 45 7.54 -72.59 13.41
N ARG A 46 8.22 -73.42 12.61
CA ARG A 46 7.76 -73.78 11.24
C ARG A 46 7.30 -75.23 11.05
N ASN A 47 7.35 -76.09 12.07
CA ASN A 47 6.79 -77.44 11.97
C ASN A 47 5.82 -77.74 13.12
N GLY A 48 4.58 -77.32 12.91
CA GLY A 48 3.43 -77.65 13.75
C GLY A 48 2.17 -77.39 12.95
N LYS A 49 1.64 -78.42 12.29
CA LYS A 49 0.34 -78.39 11.61
C LYS A 49 -0.77 -78.05 12.61
N ARG A 50 -1.02 -76.76 12.84
CA ARG A 50 -2.34 -76.27 13.21
C ARG A 50 -2.83 -75.45 12.02
N LYS A 51 -3.86 -75.96 11.34
CA LYS A 51 -4.69 -75.18 10.43
C LYS A 51 -5.34 -74.05 11.24
N GLN A 52 -4.60 -72.99 11.55
CA GLN A 52 -5.21 -71.72 11.94
C GLN A 52 -5.93 -71.22 10.70
N LYS A 53 -7.26 -71.41 10.67
CA LYS A 53 -8.14 -70.71 9.73
C LYS A 53 -7.73 -69.23 9.81
N GLN A 54 -7.11 -68.71 8.76
CA GLN A 54 -6.91 -67.27 8.62
C GLN A 54 -8.28 -66.64 8.86
N LYS A 55 -8.46 -65.94 9.99
CA LYS A 55 -9.67 -65.16 10.21
C LYS A 55 -9.68 -64.14 9.08
N LYS A 56 -10.53 -64.39 8.07
CA LYS A 56 -10.75 -63.47 6.95
C LYS A 56 -11.01 -62.11 7.60
N LYS A 57 -10.09 -61.14 7.43
CA LYS A 57 -10.32 -59.77 7.87
C LYS A 57 -11.72 -59.40 7.36
N PRO A 58 -12.66 -59.05 8.24
CA PRO A 58 -14.06 -59.05 7.86
C PRO A 58 -14.21 -58.06 6.73
N ILE A 59 -14.71 -58.54 5.58
CA ILE A 59 -14.96 -57.71 4.38
C ILE A 59 -15.72 -56.44 4.77
N ARG A 60 -16.52 -56.50 5.85
CA ARG A 60 -17.21 -55.37 6.49
C ARG A 60 -16.29 -54.21 6.91
N GLU A 61 -15.11 -54.46 7.48
CA GLU A 61 -14.17 -53.39 7.86
C GLU A 61 -13.55 -52.73 6.64
N PHE A 62 -13.18 -53.53 5.64
CA PHE A 62 -12.68 -53.02 4.36
C PHE A 62 -13.76 -52.21 3.63
N LEU A 63 -14.99 -52.72 3.56
CA LEU A 63 -16.13 -52.07 2.92
C LEU A 63 -16.52 -50.79 3.67
N LYS A 64 -16.49 -50.80 5.01
CA LYS A 64 -16.69 -49.61 5.85
C LYS A 64 -15.64 -48.56 5.55
N LEU A 65 -14.36 -48.92 5.52
CA LEU A 65 -13.27 -47.98 5.22
C LEU A 65 -13.41 -47.41 3.80
N LYS A 66 -13.70 -48.24 2.81
CA LYS A 66 -13.94 -47.80 1.43
C LYS A 66 -15.17 -46.91 1.30
N LEU A 67 -16.23 -47.18 2.06
CA LEU A 67 -17.41 -46.32 2.15
C LEU A 67 -17.07 -44.96 2.76
N HIS A 68 -16.26 -44.90 3.83
CA HIS A 68 -15.82 -43.63 4.41
C HIS A 68 -15.01 -42.80 3.40
N TYR A 69 -14.07 -43.43 2.67
CA TYR A 69 -13.34 -42.74 1.61
C TYR A 69 -14.24 -42.28 0.46
N LEU A 70 -15.23 -43.09 0.07
CA LEU A 70 -16.19 -42.71 -0.96
C LEU A 70 -17.05 -41.51 -0.52
N VAL A 71 -17.55 -41.53 0.71
CA VAL A 71 -18.34 -40.42 1.27
C VAL A 71 -17.49 -39.16 1.38
N TYR A 72 -16.28 -39.26 1.92
CA TYR A 72 -15.33 -38.14 1.98
C TYR A 72 -15.04 -37.57 0.59
N PHE A 73 -14.74 -38.44 -0.39
CA PHE A 73 -14.52 -38.03 -1.78
C PHE A 73 -15.74 -37.32 -2.36
N LEU A 74 -16.95 -37.85 -2.14
CA LEU A 74 -18.18 -37.23 -2.62
C LEU A 74 -18.41 -35.86 -1.99
N ILE A 75 -18.21 -35.71 -0.68
CA ILE A 75 -18.30 -34.42 0.01
C ILE A 75 -17.28 -33.43 -0.57
N HIS A 76 -16.02 -33.85 -0.76
CA HIS A 76 -15.01 -33.01 -1.36
C HIS A 76 -15.33 -32.61 -2.80
N VAL A 77 -15.84 -33.52 -3.62
CA VAL A 77 -16.25 -33.25 -5.00
C VAL A 77 -17.41 -32.26 -5.02
N LEU A 78 -18.46 -32.49 -4.23
CA LEU A 78 -19.62 -31.59 -4.15
C LEU A 78 -19.21 -30.20 -3.64
N PHE A 79 -18.38 -30.13 -2.60
CA PHE A 79 -17.91 -28.86 -2.06
C PHE A 79 -16.96 -28.14 -3.03
N SER A 80 -16.12 -28.89 -3.76
CA SER A 80 -15.25 -28.33 -4.81
C SER A 80 -16.08 -27.77 -5.97
N ILE A 81 -17.11 -28.50 -6.42
CA ILE A 81 -18.04 -28.04 -7.44
C ILE A 81 -18.77 -26.79 -6.95
N TYR A 82 -19.31 -26.80 -5.73
CA TYR A 82 -19.98 -25.64 -5.15
C TYR A 82 -19.08 -24.41 -5.09
N ILE A 83 -17.84 -24.53 -4.58
CA ILE A 83 -16.89 -23.43 -4.52
C ILE A 83 -16.58 -22.91 -5.93
N ARG A 84 -16.29 -23.78 -6.89
CA ARG A 84 -15.98 -23.37 -8.26
C ARG A 84 -17.18 -22.71 -8.95
N CYS A 85 -18.39 -23.25 -8.80
CA CYS A 85 -19.61 -22.65 -9.32
C CYS A 85 -19.84 -21.26 -8.71
N ARG A 86 -19.66 -21.11 -7.40
CA ARG A 86 -19.77 -19.81 -6.72
C ARG A 86 -18.72 -18.81 -7.20
N GLN A 87 -17.47 -19.26 -7.35
CA GLN A 87 -16.39 -18.43 -7.90
C GLN A 87 -16.67 -18.00 -9.33
N ALA A 88 -17.11 -18.94 -10.19
CA ALA A 88 -17.46 -18.65 -11.57
C ALA A 88 -18.65 -17.69 -11.69
N TYR A 89 -19.70 -17.89 -10.87
CA TYR A 89 -20.85 -16.99 -10.80
C TYR A 89 -20.42 -15.55 -10.45
N HIS A 90 -19.62 -15.38 -9.40
CA HIS A 90 -19.12 -14.05 -9.03
C HIS A 90 -18.19 -13.46 -10.11
N ALA A 91 -17.31 -14.26 -10.70
CA ALA A 91 -16.42 -13.80 -11.77
C ALA A 91 -17.18 -13.32 -13.02
N VAL A 92 -18.26 -14.03 -13.40
CA VAL A 92 -19.11 -13.62 -14.53
C VAL A 92 -19.86 -12.32 -14.22
N ILE A 93 -20.44 -12.20 -13.02
CA ILE A 93 -21.12 -10.97 -12.61
C ILE A 93 -20.14 -9.79 -12.57
N ASP A 94 -18.98 -9.98 -11.96
CA ASP A 94 -17.94 -8.94 -11.86
C ASP A 94 -17.49 -8.51 -13.27
N ARG A 95 -17.38 -9.44 -14.22
CA ARG A 95 -17.04 -9.13 -15.62
C ARG A 95 -18.13 -8.38 -16.36
N ILE A 96 -19.40 -8.80 -16.21
CA ILE A 96 -20.55 -8.12 -16.81
C ILE A 96 -20.63 -6.69 -16.27
N LEU A 97 -20.49 -6.51 -14.94
CA LEU A 97 -20.47 -5.19 -14.31
C LEU A 97 -19.28 -4.36 -14.78
N ALA A 98 -18.08 -4.95 -14.88
CA ALA A 98 -16.91 -4.24 -15.39
C ALA A 98 -17.16 -3.71 -16.80
N ILE A 99 -17.70 -4.54 -17.71
CA ILE A 99 -17.99 -4.13 -19.09
C ILE A 99 -19.08 -3.05 -19.14
N ILE A 100 -20.19 -3.24 -18.41
CA ILE A 100 -21.33 -2.30 -18.45
C ILE A 100 -20.92 -0.94 -17.87
N TYR A 101 -20.16 -0.90 -16.77
CA TYR A 101 -19.80 0.35 -16.10
C TYR A 101 -18.55 1.02 -16.70
N TYR A 102 -17.65 0.31 -17.38
CA TYR A 102 -16.43 0.91 -17.98
C TYR A 102 -16.73 1.97 -19.05
N HIS A 103 -17.91 1.92 -19.68
CA HIS A 103 -18.24 2.78 -20.81
C HIS A 103 -18.77 4.17 -20.42
N HIS A 104 -18.99 4.43 -19.12
CA HIS A 104 -19.52 5.70 -18.63
C HIS A 104 -18.50 6.41 -17.75
N ARG A 105 -17.49 7.03 -18.37
CA ARG A 105 -16.52 7.92 -17.71
C ARG A 105 -17.16 9.26 -17.36
N THR A 106 -18.16 9.26 -16.49
CA THR A 106 -18.89 10.46 -16.07
C THR A 106 -18.79 10.63 -14.55
N PRO A 107 -18.36 11.79 -14.04
CA PRO A 107 -18.21 12.02 -12.61
C PRO A 107 -19.53 11.84 -11.85
N GLU A 108 -20.67 12.15 -12.48
CA GLU A 108 -22.00 12.05 -11.89
C GLU A 108 -22.36 10.60 -11.52
N LEU A 109 -21.89 9.61 -12.30
CA LEU A 109 -22.15 8.20 -12.04
C LEU A 109 -21.40 7.75 -10.77
N ILE A 110 -20.13 8.12 -10.66
CA ILE A 110 -19.30 7.78 -9.49
C ILE A 110 -19.84 8.49 -8.25
N GLN A 111 -20.22 9.77 -8.37
CA GLN A 111 -20.85 10.53 -7.28
C GLN A 111 -22.15 9.87 -6.81
N LYS A 112 -22.98 9.37 -7.73
CA LYS A 112 -24.21 8.64 -7.40
C LYS A 112 -23.91 7.34 -6.65
N ASP A 113 -22.89 6.60 -7.05
CA ASP A 113 -22.49 5.34 -6.42
C ASP A 113 -22.01 5.55 -4.97
N VAL A 114 -21.33 6.67 -4.68
CA VAL A 114 -20.85 6.98 -3.32
C VAL A 114 -21.86 7.73 -2.45
N ARG A 115 -22.90 8.35 -3.04
CA ARG A 115 -23.90 9.16 -2.31
C ARG A 115 -24.60 8.43 -1.17
N GLY A 116 -24.77 7.11 -1.29
CA GLY A 116 -25.41 6.26 -0.29
C GLY A 116 -24.49 5.75 0.81
N LEU A 117 -23.20 6.08 0.78
CA LEU A 117 -22.24 5.66 1.79
C LEU A 117 -22.34 6.55 3.03
N SER A 118 -22.29 5.93 4.22
CA SER A 118 -22.34 6.63 5.51
C SER A 118 -21.15 7.56 5.75
N ARG A 119 -19.99 7.25 5.14
CA ARG A 119 -18.75 8.01 5.24
C ARG A 119 -17.78 7.63 4.13
N LEU A 120 -16.84 8.52 3.85
CA LEU A 120 -15.74 8.35 2.91
C LEU A 120 -14.40 8.64 3.61
N PRO A 121 -13.30 8.00 3.16
CA PRO A 121 -11.97 8.32 3.68
C PRO A 121 -11.58 9.75 3.25
N GLN A 122 -11.01 10.53 4.16
CA GLN A 122 -10.37 11.81 3.81
C GLN A 122 -9.03 11.57 3.12
N HIS A 123 -8.32 10.54 3.56
CA HIS A 123 -7.07 10.10 2.95
C HIS A 123 -7.17 8.61 2.58
N LEU A 124 -7.19 8.34 1.27
CA LEU A 124 -7.12 7.00 0.70
C LEU A 124 -5.67 6.69 0.30
N SER A 125 -5.16 5.54 0.69
CA SER A 125 -3.88 5.04 0.18
C SER A 125 -4.08 3.74 -0.62
N ILE A 126 -3.30 3.56 -1.67
CA ILE A 126 -3.36 2.39 -2.54
C ILE A 126 -1.96 1.82 -2.76
N VAL A 127 -1.82 0.51 -2.57
CA VAL A 127 -0.58 -0.24 -2.86
C VAL A 127 -0.68 -0.80 -4.28
N LEU A 128 0.24 -0.37 -5.14
CA LEU A 128 0.40 -0.88 -6.50
C LEU A 128 1.69 -1.67 -6.63
N MET A 129 1.67 -2.67 -7.51
CA MET A 129 2.82 -3.54 -7.79
C MET A 129 3.24 -3.33 -9.24
N LEU A 130 4.51 -3.01 -9.46
CA LEU A 130 5.05 -2.92 -10.80
C LEU A 130 5.05 -4.30 -11.47
N GLY A 131 4.48 -4.37 -12.68
CA GLY A 131 4.55 -5.55 -13.55
C GLY A 131 6.00 -5.90 -13.94
N LYS A 132 6.18 -7.06 -14.57
CA LYS A 132 7.49 -7.50 -15.08
C LYS A 132 7.66 -7.24 -16.58
N ASP A 133 6.61 -6.80 -17.23
CA ASP A 133 6.55 -6.61 -18.68
C ASP A 133 7.21 -5.27 -19.07
N ASP A 134 7.67 -5.15 -20.31
CA ASP A 134 8.35 -3.93 -20.78
C ASP A 134 7.46 -2.68 -20.72
N ASP A 135 6.14 -2.86 -20.92
CA ASP A 135 5.13 -1.80 -20.84
C ASP A 135 4.59 -1.56 -19.41
N ALA A 136 5.18 -2.20 -18.39
CA ALA A 136 4.66 -2.15 -17.02
C ALA A 136 4.61 -0.73 -16.43
N LEU A 137 5.53 0.15 -16.83
CA LEU A 137 5.56 1.53 -16.38
C LEU A 137 4.38 2.34 -16.94
N ASP A 138 4.08 2.19 -18.23
CA ASP A 138 2.96 2.88 -18.85
C ASP A 138 1.62 2.37 -18.30
N MET A 139 1.52 1.06 -18.05
CA MET A 139 0.35 0.45 -17.43
C MET A 139 0.11 1.01 -16.02
N ILE A 140 1.13 1.03 -15.14
CA ILE A 140 0.94 1.55 -13.77
C ILE A 140 0.64 3.07 -13.77
N MET A 141 1.22 3.85 -14.69
CA MET A 141 0.89 5.27 -14.81
C MET A 141 -0.57 5.48 -15.25
N ASP A 142 -1.09 4.63 -16.14
CA ASP A 142 -2.50 4.67 -16.55
C ASP A 142 -3.42 4.27 -15.37
N GLU A 143 -3.08 3.22 -14.62
CA GLU A 143 -3.83 2.80 -13.43
C GLU A 143 -3.88 3.89 -12.36
N VAL A 144 -2.76 4.57 -12.10
CA VAL A 144 -2.71 5.74 -11.20
C VAL A 144 -3.64 6.84 -11.69
N ALA A 145 -3.65 7.13 -13.00
CA ALA A 145 -4.54 8.14 -13.56
C ALA A 145 -6.02 7.76 -13.43
N GLU A 146 -6.38 6.49 -13.58
CA GLU A 146 -7.76 6.01 -13.35
C GLU A 146 -8.16 6.14 -11.87
N LEU A 147 -7.27 5.74 -10.95
CA LEU A 147 -7.49 5.85 -9.50
C LEU A 147 -7.65 7.30 -9.04
N VAL A 148 -6.86 8.21 -9.61
CA VAL A 148 -6.96 9.66 -9.37
C VAL A 148 -8.32 10.17 -9.83
N ALA A 149 -8.76 9.80 -11.04
CA ALA A 149 -10.06 10.20 -11.55
C ALA A 149 -11.19 9.69 -10.66
N TRP A 150 -11.17 8.40 -10.26
CA TRP A 150 -12.19 7.85 -9.38
C TRP A 150 -12.20 8.48 -7.99
N SER A 151 -11.02 8.72 -7.41
CA SER A 151 -10.90 9.36 -6.09
C SER A 151 -11.41 10.79 -6.12
N SER A 152 -11.07 11.55 -7.17
CA SER A 152 -11.61 12.89 -7.42
C SER A 152 -13.13 12.87 -7.54
N CYS A 153 -13.68 12.00 -8.39
CA CYS A 153 -15.13 11.93 -8.63
C CYS A 153 -15.88 11.48 -7.38
N ALA A 154 -15.29 10.60 -6.57
CA ALA A 154 -15.84 10.17 -5.29
C ALA A 154 -15.81 11.26 -4.20
N GLY A 155 -15.07 12.36 -4.41
CA GLY A 155 -14.90 13.42 -3.42
C GLY A 155 -13.86 13.10 -2.35
N ILE A 156 -12.88 12.26 -2.65
CA ILE A 156 -11.76 11.94 -1.75
C ILE A 156 -10.64 12.97 -2.02
N PRO A 157 -10.29 13.83 -1.05
CA PRO A 157 -9.39 14.97 -1.29
C PRO A 157 -7.90 14.59 -1.33
N MET A 158 -7.51 13.47 -0.72
CA MET A 158 -6.12 13.02 -0.67
C MET A 158 -5.99 11.55 -1.06
N LEU A 159 -5.13 11.29 -2.05
CA LEU A 159 -4.78 9.96 -2.54
C LEU A 159 -3.27 9.74 -2.38
N SER A 160 -2.87 8.70 -1.66
CA SER A 160 -1.49 8.21 -1.64
C SER A 160 -1.35 6.98 -2.52
N ILE A 161 -0.37 6.97 -3.41
CA ILE A 161 0.01 5.80 -4.20
C ILE A 161 1.35 5.31 -3.71
N TYR A 162 1.39 4.07 -3.24
CA TYR A 162 2.61 3.39 -2.88
C TYR A 162 3.02 2.43 -4.00
N GLU A 163 4.24 2.61 -4.48
CA GLU A 163 4.93 1.67 -5.36
C GLU A 163 6.32 1.41 -4.76
N LYS A 164 6.65 0.14 -4.55
CA LYS A 164 7.83 -0.27 -3.76
C LYS A 164 9.15 0.34 -4.27
N THR A 165 9.39 0.32 -5.58
CA THR A 165 10.68 0.74 -6.17
C THR A 165 10.88 2.24 -6.16
N GLY A 166 9.79 3.02 -6.13
CA GLY A 166 9.82 4.47 -6.24
C GLY A 166 9.99 4.98 -7.67
N ILE A 167 9.82 4.12 -8.69
CA ILE A 167 10.00 4.51 -10.10
C ILE A 167 9.11 5.71 -10.46
N LEU A 168 7.87 5.75 -9.95
CA LEU A 168 6.91 6.82 -10.22
C LEU A 168 7.41 8.22 -9.83
N LYS A 169 8.27 8.33 -8.80
CA LYS A 169 8.82 9.62 -8.34
C LYS A 169 9.68 10.28 -9.41
N SER A 170 10.41 9.49 -10.21
CA SER A 170 11.24 10.00 -11.30
C SER A 170 10.43 10.46 -12.53
N TYR A 171 9.15 10.08 -12.61
CA TYR A 171 8.27 10.39 -13.74
C TYR A 171 7.13 11.36 -13.39
N ILE A 172 7.23 12.11 -12.29
CA ILE A 172 6.20 13.07 -11.81
C ILE A 172 5.64 13.97 -12.94
N PRO A 173 6.46 14.65 -13.77
CA PRO A 173 5.92 15.52 -14.83
C PRO A 173 5.14 14.75 -15.92
N THR A 174 5.61 13.56 -16.29
CA THR A 174 4.96 12.70 -17.29
C THR A 174 3.66 12.14 -16.73
N LEU A 175 3.70 11.60 -15.51
CA LEU A 175 2.54 11.10 -14.80
C LEU A 175 1.47 12.19 -14.64
N HIS A 176 1.86 13.42 -14.27
CA HIS A 176 0.92 14.55 -14.20
C HIS A 176 0.21 14.79 -15.54
N LYS A 177 0.92 14.76 -16.68
CA LYS A 177 0.30 14.92 -18.01
C LYS A 177 -0.72 13.80 -18.30
N ILE A 178 -0.38 12.55 -17.96
CA ILE A 178 -1.26 11.39 -18.12
C ILE A 178 -2.52 11.57 -17.26
N ILE A 179 -2.35 12.00 -16.00
CA ILE A 179 -3.46 12.26 -15.08
C ILE A 179 -4.38 13.36 -15.60
N ILE A 180 -3.85 14.52 -16.01
CA ILE A 180 -4.65 15.62 -16.55
C ILE A 180 -5.40 15.18 -17.82
N SER A 181 -4.74 14.44 -18.70
CA SER A 181 -5.38 13.84 -19.87
C SER A 181 -6.53 12.93 -19.46
N LYS A 182 -6.33 12.04 -18.48
CA LYS A 182 -7.40 11.16 -17.97
C LYS A 182 -8.53 11.96 -17.31
N LEU A 183 -8.24 12.97 -16.49
CA LEU A 183 -9.24 13.85 -15.87
C LEU A 183 -10.08 14.57 -16.93
N SER A 184 -9.49 14.96 -18.06
CA SER A 184 -10.24 15.55 -19.17
C SER A 184 -11.28 14.59 -19.78
N THR A 185 -11.03 13.27 -19.72
CA THR A 185 -12.01 12.27 -20.18
C THR A 185 -13.20 12.10 -19.24
N TYR A 186 -13.09 12.52 -17.97
CA TYR A 186 -14.18 12.49 -17.00
C TYR A 186 -14.88 13.86 -16.88
N TYR A 187 -14.13 14.92 -16.66
CA TYR A 187 -14.68 16.27 -16.38
C TYR A 187 -14.82 17.15 -17.62
N GLY A 188 -14.21 16.75 -18.75
CA GLY A 188 -14.17 17.55 -19.96
C GLY A 188 -13.15 18.72 -19.85
N PRO A 189 -13.54 19.96 -20.18
CA PRO A 189 -12.62 21.11 -20.22
C PRO A 189 -11.90 21.37 -18.88
N PRO A 190 -10.69 21.98 -18.92
CA PRO A 190 -9.91 22.28 -17.71
C PRO A 190 -10.64 23.12 -16.65
N SER A 191 -11.61 23.94 -17.04
CA SER A 191 -12.42 24.75 -16.11
C SER A 191 -13.24 23.92 -15.13
N HIS A 192 -13.61 22.69 -15.49
CA HIS A 192 -14.39 21.79 -14.63
C HIS A 192 -13.51 20.79 -13.86
N GLN A 193 -12.22 20.71 -14.20
CA GLN A 193 -11.30 19.77 -13.56
C GLN A 193 -10.92 20.26 -12.16
N PRO A 194 -10.67 19.34 -11.22
CA PRO A 194 -10.10 19.71 -9.93
C PRO A 194 -8.68 20.25 -10.10
N THR A 195 -8.25 21.11 -9.18
CA THR A 195 -6.83 21.47 -9.05
C THR A 195 -6.08 20.25 -8.54
N LEU A 196 -5.04 19.81 -9.25
CA LEU A 196 -4.21 18.66 -8.87
C LEU A 196 -2.88 19.13 -8.29
N ARG A 197 -2.55 18.67 -7.08
CA ARG A 197 -1.22 18.81 -6.48
C ARG A 197 -0.55 17.45 -6.40
N LEU A 198 0.59 17.28 -7.07
CA LEU A 198 1.36 16.04 -7.07
C LEU A 198 2.67 16.25 -6.32
N PHE A 199 2.98 15.41 -5.34
CA PHE A 199 4.27 15.46 -4.65
C PHE A 199 4.73 14.09 -4.16
N ALA A 200 5.99 14.02 -3.76
CA ALA A 200 6.61 12.88 -3.12
C ALA A 200 7.51 13.39 -1.99
N PRO A 201 7.80 12.57 -0.96
CA PRO A 201 8.79 12.93 0.04
C PRO A 201 10.11 13.37 -0.62
N HIS A 202 10.71 14.43 -0.10
CA HIS A 202 11.93 15.06 -0.63
C HIS A 202 11.83 15.64 -2.06
N HIS A 203 10.62 15.78 -2.62
CA HIS A 203 10.38 16.43 -3.91
C HIS A 203 9.48 17.66 -3.74
N ALA A 204 9.76 18.72 -4.49
CA ALA A 204 8.91 19.91 -4.50
C ALA A 204 7.51 19.57 -5.05
N ILE A 205 6.49 20.31 -4.58
CA ILE A 205 5.12 20.17 -5.10
C ILE A 205 5.11 20.50 -6.59
N TYR A 206 4.64 19.56 -7.40
CA TYR A 206 4.44 19.73 -8.82
C TYR A 206 2.97 20.11 -9.09
N SER A 207 2.76 21.37 -9.50
CA SER A 207 1.44 21.93 -9.83
C SER A 207 1.55 22.96 -10.96
N PRO A 208 1.80 22.53 -12.21
CA PRO A 208 2.02 23.44 -13.34
C PRO A 208 0.75 24.16 -13.82
N THR A 209 -0.44 23.71 -13.42
CA THR A 209 -1.73 24.27 -13.85
C THR A 209 -2.20 25.35 -12.86
N LEU A 210 -1.68 26.58 -13.00
CA LEU A 210 -2.41 27.77 -12.53
C LEU A 210 -3.30 28.25 -13.68
N CYS A 211 -4.51 27.69 -13.82
CA CYS A 211 -5.54 28.44 -14.51
C CYS A 211 -5.89 29.65 -13.62
N PRO A 212 -5.89 30.90 -14.13
CA PRO A 212 -6.38 32.02 -13.34
C PRO A 212 -7.82 31.72 -12.91
N PRO A 213 -8.21 32.04 -11.66
CA PRO A 213 -9.53 31.74 -11.15
C PRO A 213 -10.56 32.57 -11.92
N SER A 214 -11.03 32.04 -13.04
CA SER A 214 -12.30 32.48 -13.60
C SER A 214 -13.39 32.09 -12.60
N SER A 215 -14.41 32.92 -12.44
CA SER A 215 -15.53 32.72 -11.50
C SER A 215 -16.36 31.45 -11.71
N LYS A 216 -15.99 30.59 -12.69
CA LYS A 216 -16.64 29.33 -13.04
C LYS A 216 -15.73 28.09 -12.86
N ALA A 217 -14.52 28.25 -12.31
CA ALA A 217 -13.62 27.12 -12.09
C ALA A 217 -14.10 26.20 -10.96
N ASN A 218 -13.92 24.89 -11.11
CA ASN A 218 -14.22 23.92 -10.06
C ASN A 218 -13.31 24.16 -8.83
N PRO A 219 -13.86 24.42 -7.63
CA PRO A 219 -13.05 24.70 -6.44
C PRO A 219 -12.42 23.43 -5.83
N ALA A 220 -12.72 22.25 -6.35
CA ALA A 220 -12.20 21.00 -5.81
C ALA A 220 -10.66 20.90 -5.94
N LEU A 221 -10.01 20.59 -4.83
CA LEU A 221 -8.58 20.32 -4.75
C LEU A 221 -8.38 18.81 -4.52
N LEU A 222 -7.56 18.18 -5.36
CA LEU A 222 -7.09 16.81 -5.17
C LEU A 222 -5.58 16.83 -4.94
N THR A 223 -5.16 16.17 -3.87
CA THR A 223 -3.75 15.97 -3.56
C THR A 223 -3.35 14.52 -3.83
N LEU A 224 -2.29 14.32 -4.62
CA LEU A 224 -1.68 13.02 -4.91
C LEU A 224 -0.28 12.95 -4.29
N LEU A 225 -0.09 12.01 -3.38
CA LEU A 225 1.18 11.71 -2.71
C LEU A 225 1.77 10.40 -3.26
N LEU A 226 3.00 10.43 -3.75
CA LEU A 226 3.72 9.24 -4.19
C LEU A 226 4.68 8.74 -3.11
N LEU A 227 4.51 7.47 -2.72
CA LEU A 227 5.30 6.81 -1.68
C LEU A 227 6.08 5.62 -2.26
N SER A 228 7.24 5.33 -1.66
CA SER A 228 8.07 4.15 -1.95
C SER A 228 8.59 3.50 -0.67
N ALA A 229 9.27 2.35 -0.79
CA ALA A 229 9.78 1.62 0.36
C ALA A 229 10.77 2.45 1.22
N THR A 230 11.48 3.39 0.58
CA THR A 230 12.39 4.34 1.22
C THR A 230 11.68 5.30 2.18
N ASP A 231 10.38 5.57 1.97
CA ASP A 231 9.61 6.49 2.81
C ASP A 231 9.01 5.80 4.05
N GLY A 232 9.32 4.51 4.22
CA GLY A 232 8.81 3.70 5.32
C GLY A 232 9.83 3.48 6.42
N ARG A 233 10.44 2.29 6.43
CA ARG A 233 11.36 1.90 7.51
C ARG A 233 12.65 2.72 7.49
N GLU A 234 13.14 3.08 6.30
CA GLU A 234 14.36 3.86 6.14
C GLU A 234 14.18 5.25 6.76
N THR A 235 13.06 5.94 6.50
CA THR A 235 12.73 7.22 7.16
C THR A 235 12.74 7.14 8.68
N ILE A 236 12.20 6.07 9.27
CA ILE A 236 12.21 5.89 10.73
C ILE A 236 13.64 5.70 11.24
N VAL A 237 14.46 4.94 10.51
CA VAL A 237 15.87 4.72 10.86
C VAL A 237 16.65 6.03 10.77
N ASP A 238 16.45 6.81 9.71
CA ASP A 238 17.16 8.06 9.50
C ASP A 238 16.73 9.12 10.52
N LEU A 239 15.43 9.25 10.81
CA LEU A 239 14.94 10.08 11.90
C LEU A 239 15.56 9.67 13.25
N THR A 240 15.68 8.37 13.51
CA THR A 240 16.30 7.87 14.74
C THR A 240 17.78 8.26 14.83
N LYS A 241 18.53 8.19 13.72
CA LYS A 241 19.93 8.65 13.67
C LYS A 241 20.01 10.14 13.97
N THR A 242 19.20 10.97 13.31
CA THR A 242 19.18 12.42 13.52
C THR A 242 18.84 12.79 14.96
N LEU A 243 17.80 12.19 15.55
CA LEU A 243 17.44 12.43 16.94
C LEU A 243 18.55 11.99 17.92
N THR A 244 19.24 10.89 17.61
CA THR A 244 20.36 10.41 18.42
C THR A 244 21.56 11.33 18.33
N GLU A 245 21.92 11.82 17.14
CA GLU A 245 22.99 12.81 16.94
C GLU A 245 22.68 14.11 17.68
N MET A 246 21.44 14.62 17.57
CA MET A 246 21.00 15.80 18.32
C MET A 246 21.11 15.60 19.83
N ALA A 247 20.76 14.41 20.33
CA ALA A 247 20.88 14.08 21.74
C ALA A 247 22.35 13.99 22.20
N GLN A 248 23.23 13.39 21.38
CA GLN A 248 24.67 13.32 21.67
C GLN A 248 25.32 14.70 21.70
N HIS A 249 24.87 15.63 20.85
CA HIS A 249 25.32 17.02 20.86
C HIS A 249 24.66 17.88 21.94
N GLY A 250 23.81 17.31 22.80
CA GLY A 250 23.13 18.02 23.89
C GLY A 250 22.06 19.00 23.42
N LYS A 251 21.61 18.92 22.16
CA LYS A 251 20.52 19.75 21.60
C LYS A 251 19.13 19.24 21.99
N LEU A 252 19.02 17.97 22.39
CA LEU A 252 17.78 17.31 22.76
C LEU A 252 18.03 16.36 23.94
N SER A 253 17.14 16.30 24.93
CA SER A 253 17.20 15.26 25.95
C SER A 253 16.56 13.96 25.42
N PRO A 254 17.10 12.77 25.73
CA PRO A 254 16.43 11.50 25.41
C PRO A 254 15.00 11.38 25.97
N GLN A 255 14.67 12.13 27.03
CA GLN A 255 13.33 12.15 27.61
C GLN A 255 12.32 12.97 26.79
N ASP A 256 12.82 13.88 25.95
CA ASP A 256 11.99 14.74 25.09
C ASP A 256 11.50 13.98 23.84
N ILE A 257 12.09 12.81 23.56
CA ILE A 257 11.71 11.93 22.46
C ILE A 257 10.36 11.28 22.77
N SER A 258 9.29 12.00 22.46
CA SER A 258 7.91 11.56 22.60
C SER A 258 7.34 11.05 21.27
N PRO A 259 6.31 10.18 21.29
CA PRO A 259 5.65 9.75 20.05
C PRO A 259 5.02 10.93 19.29
N LYS A 260 4.70 12.05 19.96
CA LYS A 260 4.21 13.27 19.32
C LYS A 260 5.30 13.98 18.51
N LEU A 261 6.53 14.01 19.02
CA LEU A 261 7.66 14.55 18.29
C LEU A 261 7.92 13.72 17.03
N ILE A 262 7.96 12.39 17.19
CA ILE A 262 8.15 11.47 16.06
C ILE A 262 7.04 11.65 15.01
N GLU A 263 5.78 11.77 15.45
CA GLU A 263 4.65 12.05 14.54
C GLU A 263 4.82 13.36 13.78
N ALA A 264 5.21 14.44 14.46
CA ALA A 264 5.41 15.75 13.84
C ALA A 264 6.53 15.70 12.79
N GLU A 265 7.67 15.10 13.13
CA GLU A 265 8.82 14.97 12.23
C GLU A 265 8.50 14.08 11.02
N ILE A 266 7.86 12.92 11.22
CA ILE A 266 7.45 12.04 10.11
C ILE A 266 6.41 12.74 9.23
N SER A 267 5.46 13.45 9.84
CA SER A 267 4.47 14.22 9.09
C SER A 267 5.14 15.33 8.28
N GLU A 268 6.13 16.04 8.83
CA GLU A 268 6.86 17.07 8.10
C GLU A 268 7.60 16.49 6.89
N LEU A 269 8.31 15.37 7.08
CA LEU A 269 9.04 14.67 6.02
C LEU A 269 8.14 14.10 4.91
N THR A 270 6.88 13.80 5.24
CA THR A 270 5.91 13.19 4.31
C THR A 270 4.82 14.17 3.84
N SER A 271 4.81 15.40 4.34
CA SER A 271 3.87 16.45 3.97
C SER A 271 4.40 17.30 2.81
N ALA A 272 3.49 18.04 2.17
CA ALA A 272 3.83 18.92 1.07
C ALA A 272 4.73 20.07 1.57
N PRO A 273 5.88 20.37 0.93
CA PRO A 273 6.74 21.45 1.38
C PRO A 273 6.00 22.78 1.33
N THR A 274 5.99 23.51 2.45
CA THR A 274 5.46 24.87 2.52
C THR A 274 6.15 25.74 1.48
N PRO A 275 5.43 26.45 0.59
CA PRO A 275 6.07 27.36 -0.35
C PRO A 275 6.89 28.40 0.44
N PRO A 276 8.11 28.75 -0.01
CA PRO A 276 8.90 29.75 0.68
C PRO A 276 8.14 31.07 0.72
N LEU A 277 8.12 31.73 1.89
CA LEU A 277 7.65 33.10 2.02
C LEU A 277 8.40 33.96 1.01
N ALA A 278 7.69 34.50 0.02
CA ALA A 278 8.25 35.48 -0.90
C ALA A 278 8.61 36.74 -0.10
N GLY A 279 9.90 37.04 0.03
CA GLY A 279 10.34 38.35 0.53
C GLY A 279 11.68 38.37 1.25
N THR A 280 12.78 38.31 0.49
CA THR A 280 14.02 39.03 0.83
C THR A 280 14.75 39.36 -0.47
N PRO A 281 14.87 40.64 -0.87
CA PRO A 281 15.71 41.02 -1.99
C PRO A 281 17.16 41.03 -1.52
N ASP A 282 17.95 40.03 -1.93
CA ASP A 282 19.40 40.06 -1.70
C ASP A 282 20.08 41.03 -2.70
N PRO A 283 20.95 41.93 -2.23
CA PRO A 283 21.67 42.88 -3.07
C PRO A 283 23.06 42.34 -3.40
N HIS A 284 23.25 41.77 -4.58
CA HIS A 284 24.52 41.82 -5.31
C HIS A 284 24.41 40.97 -6.56
N PHE A 285 24.43 41.62 -7.73
CA PHE A 285 25.12 41.05 -8.87
C PHE A 285 25.67 42.20 -9.72
N ASP A 286 26.99 42.35 -9.69
CA ASP A 286 27.76 43.25 -10.52
C ASP A 286 27.67 42.81 -11.98
N GLU A 287 27.13 43.67 -12.85
CA GLU A 287 27.27 43.57 -14.30
C GLU A 287 28.33 44.59 -14.77
N ARG A 288 29.47 44.09 -15.26
CA ARG A 288 30.44 44.89 -16.03
C ARG A 288 30.44 44.48 -17.49
N GLU A 289 30.15 45.50 -18.29
CA GLU A 289 30.61 45.81 -19.65
C GLU A 289 30.16 44.88 -20.80
N SER A 290 29.46 45.39 -21.81
CA SER A 290 30.12 46.25 -22.80
C SER A 290 29.16 47.02 -23.74
N VAL A 291 29.45 48.33 -23.83
CA VAL A 291 29.68 49.13 -25.06
C VAL A 291 28.49 49.62 -25.93
N ALA A 292 28.33 50.95 -25.84
CA ALA A 292 28.13 51.96 -26.89
C ALA A 292 26.72 52.38 -27.39
N SER A 293 26.45 53.67 -27.08
CA SER A 293 26.08 54.76 -28.01
C SER A 293 24.64 54.80 -28.56
N SER A 294 23.83 55.75 -28.06
CA SER A 294 23.63 57.07 -28.70
C SER A 294 22.33 57.76 -28.25
N GLY A 295 22.44 59.05 -27.89
CA GLY A 295 21.49 60.14 -28.18
C GLY A 295 20.08 60.14 -27.58
N GLY A 296 19.74 61.17 -26.80
CA GLY A 296 18.33 61.52 -26.56
C GLY A 296 18.06 62.44 -25.38
N THR A 297 17.98 63.73 -25.65
CA THR A 297 17.78 64.89 -24.75
C THR A 297 16.36 65.03 -24.17
N GLY A 298 16.25 65.59 -22.94
CA GLY A 298 15.07 66.31 -22.41
C GLY A 298 14.06 65.48 -21.59
N THR A 299 13.30 65.96 -20.60
CA THR A 299 13.10 67.29 -19.97
C THR A 299 12.28 67.07 -18.68
N THR A 300 12.70 67.72 -17.58
CA THR A 300 12.02 68.19 -16.35
C THR A 300 10.51 67.92 -16.08
N ALA A 301 10.17 67.54 -14.83
CA ALA A 301 9.17 68.14 -13.89
C ALA A 301 8.76 67.10 -12.80
N VAL A 302 9.12 67.22 -11.51
CA VAL A 302 8.62 68.08 -10.41
C VAL A 302 7.27 67.62 -9.79
N SER A 303 7.31 67.44 -8.46
CA SER A 303 6.22 67.50 -7.45
C SER A 303 5.20 66.35 -7.39
N ASP A 304 4.66 65.90 -6.26
CA ASP A 304 4.71 66.30 -4.84
C ASP A 304 4.26 65.07 -4.00
N SER A 305 4.74 64.98 -2.76
CA SER A 305 4.07 64.19 -1.71
C SER A 305 2.94 65.01 -1.07
N PRO A 306 1.90 64.38 -0.49
CA PRO A 306 1.86 64.40 0.97
C PRO A 306 1.29 63.14 1.65
N LEU A 307 1.46 63.15 2.96
CA LEU A 307 1.25 62.17 4.02
C LEU A 307 -0.21 61.75 4.33
N LEU A 308 -0.29 60.55 4.94
CA LEU A 308 -1.22 60.04 5.98
C LEU A 308 -2.68 59.68 5.60
N SER A 309 -3.02 58.38 5.71
CA SER A 309 -3.84 57.87 6.83
C SER A 309 -4.08 56.37 6.74
N SER A 310 -4.10 55.75 7.92
CA SER A 310 -4.20 54.33 8.19
C SER A 310 -5.55 53.72 7.80
N ALA A 311 -5.52 52.61 7.06
CA ALA A 311 -6.60 51.63 7.04
C ALA A 311 -5.98 50.23 7.11
N ASN A 312 -6.05 49.62 8.29
CA ASN A 312 -5.75 48.20 8.49
C ASN A 312 -6.70 47.37 7.61
N THR A 313 -6.21 46.91 6.47
CA THR A 313 -6.81 45.81 5.73
C THR A 313 -5.91 44.61 5.92
N VAL A 314 -6.31 43.70 6.82
CA VAL A 314 -5.70 42.38 6.92
C VAL A 314 -5.94 41.67 5.57
N PRO A 315 -4.90 41.21 4.85
CA PRO A 315 -5.12 40.54 3.58
C PRO A 315 -5.70 39.14 3.83
N ALA A 316 -6.78 38.81 3.09
CA ALA A 316 -7.48 37.53 3.08
C ALA A 316 -6.62 36.31 2.63
N SER A 317 -5.33 36.50 2.39
CA SER A 317 -4.39 35.44 2.03
C SER A 317 -4.05 34.53 3.21
N ALA A 318 -4.03 35.05 4.44
CA ALA A 318 -3.66 34.26 5.62
C ALA A 318 -4.70 33.20 6.02
N GLU A 319 -5.99 33.46 5.81
CA GLU A 319 -7.07 32.50 6.10
C GLU A 319 -7.12 31.35 5.09
N THR A 320 -6.70 31.61 3.83
CA THR A 320 -6.71 30.60 2.76
C THR A 320 -5.56 29.60 2.92
N ASP A 321 -4.39 30.06 3.37
CA ASP A 321 -3.24 29.19 3.64
C ASP A 321 -3.45 28.31 4.88
N ALA A 322 -4.08 28.86 5.92
CA ALA A 322 -4.44 28.09 7.12
C ALA A 322 -5.50 27.01 6.82
N ALA A 323 -6.52 27.30 6.01
CA ALA A 323 -7.53 26.31 5.59
C ALA A 323 -6.95 25.21 4.69
N THR A 324 -5.91 25.53 3.91
CA THR A 324 -5.21 24.57 3.03
C THR A 324 -4.26 23.66 3.83
N ALA A 325 -3.63 24.17 4.89
CA ALA A 325 -2.79 23.40 5.80
C ALA A 325 -3.60 22.46 6.73
N VAL A 326 -4.86 22.79 7.01
CA VAL A 326 -5.78 21.98 7.85
C VAL A 326 -6.24 20.68 7.15
N LEU A 327 -5.99 20.50 5.85
CA LEU A 327 -6.51 19.37 5.05
C LEU A 327 -5.45 18.35 4.60
N MET A 328 -4.37 18.13 5.35
CA MET A 328 -3.45 17.02 5.07
C MET A 328 -3.33 16.10 6.28
N LYS A 329 -4.30 15.20 6.41
CA LYS A 329 -4.19 14.07 7.34
C LYS A 329 -3.10 13.14 6.80
N SER A 330 -1.93 13.15 7.44
CA SER A 330 -0.78 12.29 7.09
C SER A 330 -1.15 10.80 7.07
N ASP A 331 -1.91 10.36 8.07
CA ASP A 331 -2.35 8.97 8.20
C ASP A 331 -3.49 8.64 7.22
N PRO A 332 -3.39 7.58 6.40
CA PRO A 332 -4.52 7.14 5.59
C PRO A 332 -5.65 6.56 6.46
N ASP A 333 -6.89 6.86 6.11
CA ASP A 333 -8.07 6.25 6.74
C ASP A 333 -8.32 4.84 6.19
N LEU A 334 -8.06 4.66 4.90
CA LEU A 334 -8.26 3.42 4.17
C LEU A 334 -7.02 3.12 3.32
N LEU A 335 -6.48 1.92 3.46
CA LEU A 335 -5.46 1.35 2.58
C LEU A 335 -6.09 0.26 1.71
N MET A 336 -6.02 0.40 0.40
CA MET A 336 -6.43 -0.65 -0.55
C MET A 336 -5.22 -1.40 -1.10
N VAL A 337 -5.30 -2.72 -1.07
CA VAL A 337 -4.32 -3.63 -1.70
C VAL A 337 -5.02 -4.44 -2.78
N PHE A 338 -4.64 -4.19 -4.03
CA PHE A 338 -5.09 -4.97 -5.19
C PHE A 338 -4.21 -6.20 -5.32
N GLY A 339 -4.69 -7.33 -4.83
CA GLY A 339 -3.94 -8.57 -4.85
C GLY A 339 -4.60 -9.72 -4.12
N PRO A 340 -4.02 -10.92 -4.21
CA PRO A 340 -4.58 -12.13 -3.63
C PRO A 340 -4.58 -12.14 -2.09
N PHE A 341 -3.69 -11.35 -1.48
CA PHE A 341 -3.54 -11.22 -0.04
C PHE A 341 -2.87 -9.89 0.30
N VAL A 342 -2.98 -9.49 1.57
CA VAL A 342 -2.37 -8.26 2.09
C VAL A 342 -0.85 -8.38 2.00
N ARG A 343 -0.25 -7.56 1.15
CA ARG A 343 1.19 -7.30 1.09
C ARG A 343 1.41 -5.81 1.18
N LEU A 344 2.18 -5.40 2.19
CA LEU A 344 2.54 -4.00 2.41
C LEU A 344 3.92 -3.68 1.84
N ASP A 345 4.78 -4.68 1.67
CA ASP A 345 6.06 -4.61 0.95
C ASP A 345 6.97 -3.41 1.26
N GLY A 346 6.90 -2.87 2.49
CA GLY A 346 7.67 -1.70 2.92
C GLY A 346 6.87 -0.41 3.06
N TYR A 347 5.55 -0.44 2.84
CA TYR A 347 4.65 0.68 3.06
C TYR A 347 4.91 1.32 4.43
N PRO A 348 4.88 2.67 4.54
CA PRO A 348 5.17 3.40 5.77
C PRO A 348 4.40 2.86 6.99
N PRO A 349 5.07 2.17 7.93
CA PRO A 349 4.37 1.41 8.96
C PRO A 349 3.83 2.29 10.10
N TRP A 350 4.41 3.48 10.31
CA TRP A 350 4.00 4.39 11.38
C TRP A 350 2.57 4.89 11.16
N GLN A 351 2.24 5.24 9.92
CA GLN A 351 0.96 5.81 9.51
C GLN A 351 -0.21 4.81 9.51
N LEU A 352 0.06 3.49 9.59
CA LEU A 352 -0.96 2.43 9.47
C LEU A 352 -1.70 2.09 10.78
N ARG A 353 -1.39 2.80 11.87
CA ARG A 353 -1.86 2.50 13.23
C ARG A 353 -3.37 2.40 13.40
N LEU A 354 -4.14 3.18 12.63
CA LEU A 354 -5.60 3.24 12.68
C LEU A 354 -6.24 3.12 11.29
N THR A 355 -5.45 2.71 10.30
CA THR A 355 -5.90 2.60 8.91
C THR A 355 -6.68 1.31 8.71
N GLU A 356 -7.87 1.41 8.13
CA GLU A 356 -8.61 0.24 7.68
C GLU A 356 -7.92 -0.35 6.44
N ILE A 357 -7.67 -1.67 6.42
CA ILE A 357 -7.01 -2.33 5.29
C ILE A 357 -8.03 -3.16 4.52
N TYR A 358 -8.27 -2.78 3.27
CA TYR A 358 -9.10 -3.54 2.33
C TYR A 358 -8.22 -4.25 1.30
N CYS A 359 -8.36 -5.57 1.21
CA CYS A 359 -7.70 -6.37 0.18
C CYS A 359 -8.75 -6.99 -0.75
N THR A 360 -8.52 -6.89 -2.06
CA THR A 360 -9.43 -7.44 -3.07
C THR A 360 -9.52 -8.97 -3.00
N GLY A 361 -8.42 -9.62 -2.64
CA GLY A 361 -8.28 -11.07 -2.54
C GLY A 361 -8.20 -11.73 -3.91
N ASN A 362 -7.90 -13.04 -3.93
CA ASN A 362 -7.73 -13.84 -5.15
C ASN A 362 -9.08 -14.13 -5.82
N LYS A 363 -9.70 -13.08 -6.36
CA LYS A 363 -10.96 -13.13 -7.11
C LYS A 363 -10.79 -12.64 -8.54
N GLY A 364 -9.59 -12.19 -8.94
CA GLY A 364 -9.22 -12.04 -10.34
C GLY A 364 -9.38 -13.36 -11.09
N GLY A 365 -10.08 -13.30 -12.22
CA GLY A 365 -10.45 -14.48 -12.99
C GLY A 365 -9.22 -15.31 -13.38
N LEU A 366 -9.35 -16.63 -13.26
CA LEU A 366 -8.39 -17.68 -13.64
C LEU A 366 -7.92 -17.62 -15.12
N ILE A 367 -8.32 -16.61 -15.89
CA ILE A 367 -8.19 -16.53 -17.35
C ILE A 367 -7.33 -15.33 -17.79
N THR A 368 -7.22 -14.26 -17.00
CA THR A 368 -6.30 -13.16 -17.30
C THR A 368 -4.96 -13.46 -16.64
N GLY A 369 -4.06 -14.13 -17.36
CA GLY A 369 -2.69 -14.44 -16.92
C GLY A 369 -1.75 -13.23 -16.82
N GLY A 370 -2.30 -12.01 -16.63
CA GLY A 370 -1.56 -10.78 -16.36
C GLY A 370 -1.93 -10.24 -14.98
N GLY A 371 -1.08 -9.43 -14.37
CA GLY A 371 -1.29 -8.85 -13.03
C GLY A 371 -2.72 -8.32 -12.83
N GLU A 372 -3.26 -8.42 -11.61
CA GLU A 372 -4.62 -7.96 -11.30
C GLU A 372 -4.72 -6.45 -11.51
N ALA A 373 -5.15 -6.05 -12.70
CA ALA A 373 -5.38 -4.65 -13.03
C ALA A 373 -6.36 -4.00 -12.05
N VAL A 374 -6.21 -2.70 -11.84
CA VAL A 374 -7.11 -1.94 -11.00
C VAL A 374 -8.51 -1.87 -11.66
N GLU A 375 -9.54 -2.27 -10.93
CA GLU A 375 -10.93 -2.26 -11.42
C GLU A 375 -11.82 -1.36 -10.55
N TYR A 376 -12.67 -0.54 -11.19
CA TYR A 376 -13.58 0.39 -10.50
C TYR A 376 -14.49 -0.33 -9.47
N GLN A 377 -14.99 -1.52 -9.81
CA GLN A 377 -15.84 -2.30 -8.90
C GLN A 377 -15.10 -2.72 -7.62
N LYS A 378 -13.81 -3.06 -7.73
CA LYS A 378 -12.96 -3.38 -6.57
C LYS A 378 -12.71 -2.14 -5.71
N PHE A 379 -12.47 -0.99 -6.34
CA PHE A 379 -12.35 0.32 -5.68
C PHE A 379 -13.63 0.68 -4.90
N LEU A 380 -14.79 0.68 -5.55
CA LEU A 380 -16.08 1.03 -4.94
C LEU A 380 -16.43 0.10 -3.78
N LYS A 381 -16.16 -1.20 -3.92
CA LYS A 381 -16.36 -2.19 -2.86
C LYS A 381 -15.47 -1.93 -1.65
N GLY A 382 -14.24 -1.44 -1.85
CA GLY A 382 -13.37 -1.01 -0.75
C GLY A 382 -13.97 0.17 0.02
N LEU A 383 -14.49 1.18 -0.69
CA LEU A 383 -15.21 2.30 -0.06
C LEU A 383 -16.44 1.84 0.72
N TRP A 384 -17.22 0.91 0.17
CA TRP A 384 -18.39 0.36 0.85
C TRP A 384 -18.05 -0.41 2.12
N ARG A 385 -16.92 -1.14 2.12
CA ARG A 385 -16.41 -1.83 3.31
C ARG A 385 -15.97 -0.83 4.37
N PHE A 386 -15.24 0.21 3.98
CA PHE A 386 -14.83 1.28 4.89
C PHE A 386 -16.01 2.02 5.52
N ALA A 387 -17.02 2.36 4.71
CA ALA A 387 -18.24 3.01 5.19
C ALA A 387 -18.94 2.22 6.31
N LYS A 388 -18.86 0.89 6.25
CA LYS A 388 -19.48 -0.03 7.21
C LYS A 388 -18.59 -0.46 8.37
N ALA A 389 -17.29 -0.15 8.35
CA ALA A 389 -16.38 -0.53 9.44
C ALA A 389 -16.80 0.14 10.77
N GLU A 390 -16.41 -0.42 11.89
CA GLU A 390 -16.67 0.19 13.21
C GLU A 390 -15.34 0.57 13.85
N MET A 391 -15.12 1.87 14.03
CA MET A 391 -13.86 2.40 14.57
C MET A 391 -14.06 2.74 16.05
N ARG A 392 -13.64 1.84 16.93
CA ARG A 392 -13.91 1.94 18.37
C ARG A 392 -12.85 2.68 19.17
N PHE A 393 -11.65 2.87 18.61
CA PHE A 393 -10.54 3.61 19.24
C PHE A 393 -10.30 3.23 20.71
N GLY A 394 -10.43 1.94 21.04
CA GLY A 394 -10.22 1.42 22.40
C GLY A 394 -11.38 1.61 23.38
N ARG A 395 -12.58 2.00 22.91
CA ARG A 395 -13.79 2.19 23.73
C ARG A 395 -14.78 1.02 23.66
#